data_AF-A0A2A2H950-F1
#
_entry.id   AF-A0A2A2H950-F1
#
_cell.length_a   1.000
_cell.length_b   1.000
_cell.length_c   1.000
_cell.angle_alpha   90.00
_cell.angle_beta   90.00
_cell.angle_gamma   90.00
#
_symmetry.space_group_name_H-M   'P 1'
#
loop_
_entity.id
_entity.type
_entity.pdbx_description
1 polymer ?
#
loop_
_entity_poly.entity_id
_entity_poly.type
_entity_poly.pdbx_seq_one_letter_code
_entity_poly.pdbx_strand_id
1 'polypeptide(L)'
;MIPFYSLVPVFGISISEQPKIYFNHRNTLISLLSNTLTELATKRTVTVTVTAASGTNGTKLTFAGIEIEVATASAPQAGDQFIIKPVEGVIDGLSVVMTDPTGIAAAGQAGAGQADNSNIKNIIALQDKKLIDGTSTYSKAYTSVVSDIAAKANQAKVDVKAQSVITDSYYQKQQSIAGVNLDEEYLEMTRMQEFYMSNAKVVQVANSLFETLMRIF
;
A
#
# COMPACT_ATOMS: atom_id res chain seq x y z
N MET A 1 -33.13 -0.49 42.91
CA MET A 1 -33.51 -0.65 41.49
C MET A 1 -32.82 0.47 40.73
N ILE A 2 -31.67 0.19 40.11
CA ILE A 2 -30.86 1.15 39.34
C ILE A 2 -30.56 0.47 37.99
N PRO A 3 -30.91 1.08 36.85
CA PRO A 3 -30.72 0.45 35.55
C PRO A 3 -29.28 0.57 35.05
N PHE A 4 -28.90 -0.45 34.29
CA PHE A 4 -27.63 -0.65 33.58
C PHE A 4 -27.67 0.08 32.22
N TYR A 5 -26.62 0.78 31.80
CA TYR A 5 -26.32 1.07 30.39
C TYR A 5 -24.80 1.23 30.18
N SER A 6 -24.27 0.58 29.14
CA SER A 6 -22.84 0.42 28.83
C SER A 6 -22.24 1.57 28.00
N LEU A 7 -20.92 1.75 28.16
CA LEU A 7 -20.03 2.72 27.48
C LEU A 7 -19.95 2.56 25.95
N VAL A 8 -19.97 3.68 25.20
CA VAL A 8 -19.17 3.92 23.98
C VAL A 8 -18.81 5.43 23.90
N PRO A 9 -17.53 5.83 23.73
CA PRO A 9 -17.16 7.23 23.54
C PRO A 9 -17.14 7.61 22.04
N VAL A 10 -17.70 8.77 21.67
CA VAL A 10 -17.58 9.36 20.32
C VAL A 10 -16.86 10.71 20.45
N PHE A 11 -15.59 10.76 20.03
CA PHE A 11 -14.83 12.00 19.84
C PHE A 11 -15.09 12.54 18.42
N GLY A 12 -15.44 13.82 18.29
CA GLY A 12 -15.82 14.44 17.02
C GLY A 12 -14.90 15.59 16.60
N ILE A 13 -14.30 15.47 15.41
CA ILE A 13 -13.77 16.58 14.60
C ILE A 13 -14.81 16.82 13.49
N SER A 14 -15.27 18.06 13.30
CA SER A 14 -16.24 18.42 12.26
C SER A 14 -15.53 19.16 11.12
N ILE A 15 -15.76 18.74 9.88
CA ILE A 15 -15.19 19.32 8.65
C ILE A 15 -16.29 20.16 7.98
N SER A 16 -16.00 21.40 7.60
CA SER A 16 -16.92 22.27 6.85
C SER A 16 -16.29 22.67 5.51
N GLU A 17 -16.88 22.25 4.39
CA GLU A 17 -16.39 22.57 3.04
C GLU A 17 -16.87 23.94 2.53
N GLN A 18 -15.99 24.67 1.83
CA GLN A 18 -16.29 25.82 0.97
C GLN A 18 -15.76 25.53 -0.44
N PRO A 19 -16.36 26.08 -1.52
CA PRO A 19 -16.19 25.54 -2.87
C PRO A 19 -14.86 25.97 -3.51
N LYS A 20 -13.79 25.20 -3.29
CA LYS A 20 -12.62 25.13 -4.18
C LYS A 20 -12.08 23.70 -4.20
N ILE A 21 -12.28 23.02 -5.32
CA ILE A 21 -11.92 21.61 -5.51
C ILE A 21 -10.41 21.49 -5.78
N TYR A 22 -9.65 20.99 -4.81
CA TYR A 22 -8.25 20.59 -4.95
C TYR A 22 -8.11 19.11 -4.55
N PHE A 23 -7.76 18.24 -5.51
CA PHE A 23 -7.49 16.82 -5.21
C PHE A 23 -5.98 16.58 -5.10
N ASN A 24 -5.48 16.31 -3.88
CA ASN A 24 -4.09 15.92 -3.61
C ASN A 24 -4.00 14.40 -3.37
N HIS A 25 -3.08 13.72 -4.04
CA HIS A 25 -2.93 12.25 -4.06
C HIS A 25 -1.89 11.71 -3.05
N ARG A 26 -1.39 12.54 -2.13
CA ARG A 26 -0.38 12.14 -1.13
C ARG A 26 -0.95 12.21 0.29
N ASN A 27 -0.98 11.07 0.99
CA ASN A 27 -1.28 11.01 2.43
C ASN A 27 -0.29 11.90 3.20
N THR A 28 -0.80 12.89 3.93
CA THR A 28 0.02 13.78 4.75
C THR A 28 0.01 13.31 6.20
N LEU A 29 1.13 12.75 6.64
CA LEU A 29 1.41 12.49 8.06
C LEU A 29 1.85 13.80 8.71
N ILE A 30 1.25 14.16 9.84
CA ILE A 30 1.50 15.40 10.56
C ILE A 30 1.81 15.10 12.03
N SER A 31 2.92 15.63 12.53
CA SER A 31 3.37 15.51 13.93
C SER A 31 3.42 16.88 14.61
N LEU A 32 2.90 16.96 15.84
CA LEU A 32 2.99 18.15 16.70
C LEU A 32 4.21 18.03 17.60
N LEU A 33 5.24 18.83 17.34
CA LEU A 33 6.23 19.20 18.35
C LEU A 33 6.18 20.71 18.53
N SER A 34 5.80 21.16 19.74
CA SER A 34 5.86 22.55 20.20
C SER A 34 5.51 23.61 19.14
N ASN A 35 4.21 23.89 18.95
CA ASN A 35 3.67 24.96 18.07
C ASN A 35 4.15 24.94 16.60
N THR A 36 4.66 23.81 16.11
CA THR A 36 5.03 23.65 14.70
C THR A 36 4.46 22.35 14.15
N LEU A 37 3.76 22.45 13.01
CA LEU A 37 3.32 21.30 12.24
C LEU A 37 4.30 21.10 11.09
N THR A 38 4.95 19.93 11.09
CA THR A 38 5.84 19.54 9.99
C THR A 38 5.15 18.49 9.13
N GLU A 39 4.95 18.80 7.85
CA GLU A 39 4.49 17.82 6.87
C GLU A 39 5.62 16.81 6.64
N LEU A 40 5.44 15.57 7.11
CA LEU A 40 6.53 14.58 7.13
C LEU A 40 6.95 14.11 5.73
N ALA A 41 6.08 14.29 4.72
CA ALA A 41 6.30 13.89 3.33
C ALA A 41 7.15 14.88 2.53
N THR A 42 7.09 16.18 2.85
CA THR A 42 7.78 17.26 2.11
C THR A 42 8.81 18.00 2.97
N LYS A 43 8.88 17.69 4.27
CA LYS A 43 9.63 18.45 5.29
C LYS A 43 9.27 19.94 5.31
N ARG A 44 8.08 20.30 4.80
CA ARG A 44 7.61 21.68 4.83
C ARG A 44 7.08 21.99 6.23
N THR A 45 7.81 22.81 6.96
CA THR A 45 7.40 23.32 8.26
C THR A 45 6.39 24.45 8.05
N VAL A 46 5.15 24.24 8.48
CA VAL A 46 4.18 25.33 8.61
C VAL A 46 4.18 25.72 10.08
N THR A 47 4.71 26.91 10.37
CA THR A 47 4.61 27.49 11.71
C THR A 47 3.14 27.76 11.99
N VAL A 48 2.53 26.96 12.85
CA VAL A 48 1.18 27.22 13.36
C VAL A 48 1.35 28.15 14.55
N THR A 49 1.27 29.45 14.30
CA THR A 49 1.12 30.42 15.38
C THR A 49 -0.27 30.21 15.98
N VAL A 50 -0.38 29.37 17.00
CA VAL A 50 -1.57 29.30 17.85
C VAL A 50 -1.55 30.57 18.70
N THR A 51 -2.04 31.67 18.14
CA THR A 51 -2.50 32.79 18.97
C THR A 51 -3.79 32.30 19.60
N ALA A 52 -3.75 31.98 20.89
CA ALA A 52 -4.95 31.61 21.65
C ALA A 52 -5.98 32.74 21.52
N ALA A 53 -6.96 32.55 20.64
CA ALA A 53 -8.13 33.41 20.62
C ALA A 53 -9.04 32.92 21.73
N SER A 54 -9.22 33.75 22.76
CA SER A 54 -10.14 33.58 23.89
C SER A 54 -11.60 33.69 23.42
N GLY A 55 -12.04 32.79 22.55
CA GLY A 55 -13.40 32.74 22.01
C GLY A 55 -13.95 31.32 21.99
N THR A 56 -15.28 31.21 22.05
CA THR A 56 -16.06 29.97 22.12
C THR A 56 -15.95 29.05 20.90
N ASN A 57 -15.15 29.43 19.90
CA ASN A 57 -14.96 28.70 18.64
C ASN A 57 -13.50 28.25 18.52
N GLY A 58 -13.26 27.04 18.00
CA GLY A 58 -11.95 26.41 17.97
C GLY A 58 -10.90 27.16 17.15
N THR A 59 -9.62 26.76 17.30
CA THR A 59 -8.55 27.26 16.42
C THR A 59 -8.73 26.65 15.03
N LYS A 60 -8.84 27.49 14.00
CA LYS A 60 -8.97 27.07 12.61
C LYS A 60 -7.60 26.97 11.95
N LEU A 61 -7.31 25.80 11.39
CA LEU A 61 -6.10 25.50 10.63
C LEU A 61 -6.47 25.47 9.15
N THR A 62 -5.90 26.38 8.36
CA THR A 62 -6.12 26.44 6.91
C THR A 62 -4.87 26.00 6.17
N PHE A 63 -4.96 24.92 5.39
CA PHE A 63 -3.89 24.49 4.51
C PHE A 63 -4.43 23.66 3.34
N ALA A 64 -3.74 23.69 2.20
CA ALA A 64 -4.09 22.88 1.02
C ALA A 64 -5.55 23.03 0.54
N GLY A 65 -6.18 24.18 0.79
CA GLY A 65 -7.58 24.45 0.43
C GLY A 65 -8.61 23.89 1.42
N ILE A 66 -8.16 23.32 2.55
CA ILE A 66 -9.01 22.72 3.59
C ILE A 66 -8.92 23.58 4.86
N GLU A 67 -10.03 23.70 5.57
CA GLU A 67 -10.11 24.29 6.90
C GLU A 67 -10.44 23.21 7.93
N ILE A 68 -9.64 23.14 8.99
CA ILE A 68 -9.83 22.20 10.09
C ILE A 68 -10.01 23.00 11.37
N GLU A 69 -11.12 22.75 12.05
CA GLU A 69 -11.38 23.34 13.36
C GLU A 69 -10.91 22.39 14.47
N VAL A 70 -10.01 22.87 15.33
CA VAL A 70 -9.56 22.15 16.52
C VAL A 70 -10.41 22.60 17.70
N ALA A 71 -11.24 21.68 18.21
CA ALA A 71 -12.12 21.94 19.34
C ALA A 71 -11.33 22.28 20.62
N THR A 72 -11.84 23.23 21.40
CA THR A 72 -11.20 23.78 22.60
C THR A 72 -11.53 23.02 23.90
N ALA A 73 -12.51 22.10 23.87
CA ALA A 73 -13.00 21.39 25.06
C ALA A 73 -12.01 20.36 25.61
N SER A 74 -11.01 19.94 24.83
CA SER A 74 -9.86 19.13 25.26
C SER A 74 -8.71 19.42 24.33
N ALA A 75 -7.90 20.43 24.67
CA ALA A 75 -6.81 20.86 23.82
C ALA A 75 -5.84 19.70 23.56
N PRO A 76 -5.43 19.46 22.30
CA PRO A 76 -4.45 18.43 21.98
C PRO A 76 -3.20 18.62 22.82
N GLN A 77 -2.71 17.53 23.41
CA GLN A 77 -1.52 17.54 24.25
C GLN A 77 -0.26 17.47 23.41
N ALA A 78 0.86 17.90 24.00
CA ALA A 78 2.16 17.79 23.34
C ALA A 78 2.46 16.31 23.03
N GLY A 79 2.70 16.01 21.76
CA GLY A 79 2.94 14.65 21.27
C GLY A 79 1.76 14.00 20.55
N ASP A 80 0.59 14.64 20.52
CA ASP A 80 -0.55 14.16 19.73
C ASP A 80 -0.22 14.18 18.22
N GLN A 81 -0.66 13.16 17.50
CA GLN A 81 -0.46 13.03 16.06
C GLN A 81 -1.79 12.76 15.36
N PHE A 82 -2.01 13.44 14.25
CA PHE A 82 -3.22 13.32 13.46
C PHE A 82 -2.85 13.03 12.01
N ILE A 83 -3.48 12.01 11.43
CA ILE A 83 -3.35 11.67 10.02
C ILE A 83 -4.59 12.20 9.31
N ILE A 84 -4.38 13.03 8.29
CA ILE A 84 -5.47 13.63 7.53
C ILE A 84 -5.39 13.12 6.10
N LYS A 85 -6.50 12.56 5.63
CA LYS A 85 -6.62 11.96 4.30
C LYS A 85 -7.84 12.55 3.60
N PRO A 86 -7.72 13.76 3.04
CA PRO A 86 -8.88 14.53 2.61
C PRO A 86 -9.56 13.98 1.35
N VAL A 87 -8.87 13.12 0.59
CA VAL A 87 -9.40 12.51 -0.64
C VAL A 87 -9.66 11.01 -0.50
N GLU A 88 -9.42 10.42 0.68
CA GLU A 88 -9.71 8.99 0.90
C GLU A 88 -11.23 8.79 0.98
N GLY A 89 -11.76 7.82 0.24
CA GLY A 89 -13.20 7.51 0.24
C GLY A 89 -14.10 8.51 -0.50
N VAL A 90 -13.56 9.59 -1.09
CA VAL A 90 -14.38 10.58 -1.83
C VAL A 90 -15.20 9.94 -2.96
N ILE A 91 -14.66 8.92 -3.61
CA ILE A 91 -15.34 8.20 -4.70
C ILE A 91 -16.57 7.45 -4.19
N ASP A 92 -16.55 6.95 -2.94
CA ASP A 92 -17.66 6.18 -2.39
C ASP A 92 -18.90 7.04 -2.15
N GLY A 93 -18.71 8.35 -1.89
CA GLY A 93 -19.78 9.34 -1.77
C GLY A 93 -20.18 10.01 -3.08
N LEU A 94 -19.51 9.72 -4.19
CA LEU A 94 -19.77 10.37 -5.47
C LEU A 94 -21.06 9.82 -6.08
N SER A 95 -22.07 10.69 -6.24
CA SER A 95 -23.36 10.35 -6.82
C SER A 95 -23.86 11.47 -7.73
N VAL A 96 -24.65 11.09 -8.74
CA VAL A 96 -25.33 12.05 -9.62
C VAL A 96 -26.56 12.58 -8.89
N VAL A 97 -26.47 13.82 -8.41
CA VAL A 97 -27.56 14.49 -7.68
C VAL A 97 -28.70 14.91 -8.62
N MET A 98 -28.38 15.30 -9.85
CA MET A 98 -29.37 15.77 -10.83
C MET A 98 -29.80 14.64 -11.76
N THR A 99 -30.92 13.99 -11.46
CA THR A 99 -31.50 12.91 -12.29
C THR A 99 -32.54 13.40 -13.28
N ASP A 100 -33.16 14.55 -13.03
CA ASP A 100 -34.11 15.18 -13.95
C ASP A 100 -33.35 16.09 -14.95
N PRO A 101 -33.48 15.85 -16.27
CA PRO A 101 -32.84 16.68 -17.28
C PRO A 101 -33.29 18.16 -17.25
N THR A 102 -34.50 18.45 -16.77
CA THR A 102 -35.01 19.84 -16.69
C THR A 102 -34.33 20.65 -15.60
N GLY A 103 -33.68 20.00 -14.63
CA GLY A 103 -32.90 20.64 -13.57
C GLY A 103 -31.49 21.07 -14.00
N ILE A 104 -31.05 20.72 -15.21
CA ILE A 104 -29.74 21.12 -15.72
C ILE A 104 -29.73 22.63 -16.00
N ALA A 105 -28.93 23.37 -15.23
CA ALA A 105 -28.74 24.81 -15.42
C ALA A 105 -27.89 25.11 -16.67
N ALA A 106 -28.47 24.99 -17.86
CA ALA A 106 -27.77 25.19 -19.13
C ALA A 106 -27.56 26.66 -19.50
N ALA A 107 -28.54 27.52 -19.18
CA ALA A 107 -28.51 28.95 -19.46
C ALA A 107 -27.59 29.71 -18.49
N GLY A 108 -26.99 30.80 -18.96
CA GLY A 108 -26.12 31.65 -18.14
C GLY A 108 -26.89 32.57 -17.18
N GLN A 109 -28.13 32.91 -17.52
CA GLN A 109 -29.02 33.73 -16.70
C GLN A 109 -30.46 33.24 -16.76
N ALA A 110 -31.22 33.45 -15.69
CA ALA A 110 -32.64 33.16 -15.66
C ALA A 110 -33.37 34.02 -16.71
N GLY A 111 -34.16 33.38 -17.58
CA GLY A 111 -34.92 34.07 -18.63
C GLY A 111 -34.14 34.43 -19.90
N ALA A 112 -32.90 33.96 -20.06
CA ALA A 112 -32.08 34.20 -21.26
C ALA A 112 -32.60 33.54 -22.56
N GLY A 113 -33.76 32.86 -22.50
CA GLY A 113 -34.39 32.17 -23.62
C GLY A 113 -33.99 30.69 -23.72
N GLN A 114 -34.84 29.89 -24.38
CA GLN A 114 -34.68 28.43 -24.47
C GLN A 114 -33.42 27.97 -25.23
N ALA A 115 -32.73 28.87 -25.92
CA ALA A 115 -31.54 28.57 -26.71
C ALA A 115 -30.20 28.91 -26.01
N ASP A 116 -30.21 29.51 -24.82
CA ASP A 116 -28.97 29.85 -24.12
C ASP A 116 -28.31 28.60 -23.52
N ASN A 117 -27.06 28.34 -23.95
CA ASN A 117 -26.22 27.24 -23.50
C ASN A 117 -24.87 27.71 -22.94
N SER A 118 -24.79 28.97 -22.49
CA SER A 118 -23.54 29.58 -22.02
C SER A 118 -22.91 28.83 -20.85
N ASN A 119 -23.72 28.29 -19.91
CA ASN A 119 -23.16 27.52 -18.80
C ASN A 119 -22.65 26.14 -19.25
N ILE A 120 -23.31 25.51 -20.23
CA ILE A 120 -22.81 24.27 -20.84
C ILE A 120 -21.44 24.49 -21.49
N LYS A 121 -21.24 25.62 -22.19
CA LYS A 121 -19.92 25.99 -22.74
C LYS A 121 -18.88 26.13 -21.63
N ASN A 122 -19.24 26.72 -20.49
CA ASN A 122 -18.34 26.83 -19.34
C ASN A 122 -17.99 25.47 -18.74
N ILE A 123 -18.95 24.54 -18.65
CA ILE A 123 -18.73 23.16 -18.18
C ILE A 123 -17.77 22.42 -19.13
N ILE A 124 -18.01 22.51 -20.45
CA ILE A 124 -17.11 21.91 -21.46
C ILE A 124 -15.70 22.49 -21.32
N ALA A 125 -15.58 23.81 -21.14
CA ALA A 125 -14.29 24.46 -20.95
C ALA A 125 -13.54 24.01 -19.68
N LEU A 126 -14.21 23.38 -18.69
CA LEU A 126 -13.52 22.81 -17.53
C LEU A 126 -12.59 21.64 -17.91
N GLN A 127 -12.85 20.96 -19.03
CA GLN A 127 -12.01 19.87 -19.53
C GLN A 127 -10.56 20.33 -19.77
N ASP A 128 -10.39 21.56 -20.24
CA ASP A 128 -9.08 22.14 -20.58
C ASP A 128 -8.44 22.90 -19.41
N LYS A 129 -9.19 23.15 -18.32
CA LYS A 129 -8.66 23.86 -17.16
C LYS A 129 -7.78 22.95 -16.30
N LYS A 130 -6.69 23.54 -15.81
CA LYS A 130 -5.72 22.90 -14.91
C LYS A 130 -6.19 22.97 -13.45
N LEU A 131 -7.18 22.15 -13.11
CA LEU A 131 -7.82 22.17 -11.79
C LEU A 131 -7.22 21.15 -10.81
N ILE A 132 -6.52 20.12 -11.31
CA ILE A 132 -5.84 19.16 -10.45
C ILE A 132 -4.48 19.74 -10.05
N ASP A 133 -4.32 20.03 -8.75
CA ASP A 133 -3.12 20.62 -8.16
C ASP A 133 -2.64 21.91 -8.86
N GLY A 134 -3.56 22.64 -9.49
CA GLY A 134 -3.29 23.85 -10.28
C GLY A 134 -2.48 23.66 -11.56
N THR A 135 -2.08 22.43 -11.90
CA THR A 135 -1.09 22.14 -12.96
C THR A 135 -1.60 21.18 -14.03
N SER A 136 -2.61 20.37 -13.73
CA SER A 136 -3.08 19.29 -14.60
C SER A 136 -4.57 19.35 -14.89
N THR A 137 -4.94 19.00 -16.12
CA THR A 137 -6.35 18.76 -16.50
C THR A 137 -6.82 17.42 -15.97
N TYR A 138 -8.14 17.19 -15.93
CA TYR A 138 -8.71 15.91 -15.47
C TYR A 138 -8.17 14.70 -16.25
N SER A 139 -8.12 14.82 -17.59
CA SER A 139 -7.60 13.76 -18.45
C SER A 139 -6.12 13.46 -18.17
N LYS A 140 -5.28 14.50 -18.07
CA LYS A 140 -3.86 14.34 -17.80
C LYS A 140 -3.60 13.69 -16.44
N ALA A 141 -4.32 14.13 -15.40
CA ALA A 141 -4.22 13.54 -14.06
C ALA A 141 -4.58 12.04 -14.08
N TYR A 142 -5.67 11.66 -14.75
CA TYR A 142 -6.06 10.26 -14.90
C TYR A 142 -4.99 9.44 -15.64
N THR A 143 -4.48 9.96 -16.77
CA THR A 143 -3.42 9.26 -17.53
C THR A 143 -2.13 9.10 -16.73
N SER A 144 -1.82 10.02 -15.81
CA SER A 144 -0.66 9.93 -14.93
C SER A 144 -0.81 8.75 -13.97
N VAL A 145 -1.97 8.62 -13.32
CA VAL A 145 -2.23 7.53 -12.37
C VAL A 145 -2.14 6.17 -13.08
N VAL A 146 -2.76 6.04 -14.26
CA VAL A 146 -2.70 4.79 -15.03
C VAL A 146 -1.26 4.49 -15.47
N SER A 147 -0.51 5.50 -15.93
CA SER A 147 0.89 5.35 -16.31
C SER A 147 1.76 4.89 -15.13
N ASP A 148 1.55 5.47 -13.96
CA ASP A 148 2.29 5.11 -12.74
C ASP A 148 2.00 3.68 -12.30
N ILE A 149 0.73 3.25 -12.36
CA ILE A 149 0.35 1.85 -12.09
C ILE A 149 1.00 0.92 -13.12
N ALA A 150 0.97 1.27 -14.40
CA ALA A 150 1.58 0.46 -15.46
C ALA A 150 3.10 0.35 -15.29
N ALA A 151 3.78 1.45 -14.94
CA ALA A 151 5.21 1.45 -14.65
C ALA A 151 5.55 0.54 -13.46
N LYS A 152 4.81 0.66 -12.35
CA LYS A 152 4.98 -0.20 -11.16
C LYS A 152 4.68 -1.67 -11.46
N ALA A 153 3.66 -1.97 -12.24
CA ALA A 153 3.32 -3.34 -12.62
C ALA A 153 4.41 -3.97 -13.50
N ASN A 154 4.97 -3.22 -14.45
CA ASN A 154 6.09 -3.68 -15.25
C ASN A 154 7.34 -3.90 -14.41
N GLN A 155 7.64 -3.00 -13.47
CA GLN A 155 8.75 -3.18 -12.54
C GLN A 155 8.58 -4.45 -11.70
N ALA A 156 7.41 -4.63 -11.07
CA ALA A 156 7.12 -5.82 -10.27
C ALA A 156 7.23 -7.12 -11.09
N LYS A 157 6.82 -7.11 -12.36
CA LYS A 157 6.96 -8.25 -13.26
C LYS A 157 8.43 -8.58 -13.55
N VAL A 158 9.28 -7.57 -13.75
CA VAL A 158 10.72 -7.75 -13.93
C VAL A 158 11.35 -8.31 -12.65
N ASP A 159 10.97 -7.78 -11.49
CA ASP A 159 11.49 -8.21 -10.20
C ASP A 159 11.12 -9.67 -9.90
N VAL A 160 9.87 -10.07 -10.13
CA VAL A 160 9.42 -11.46 -10.00
C VAL A 160 10.22 -12.39 -10.92
N LYS A 161 10.45 -11.97 -12.17
CA LYS A 161 11.25 -12.77 -13.12
C LYS A 161 12.70 -12.91 -12.67
N ALA A 162 13.33 -11.83 -12.19
CA ALA A 162 14.69 -11.87 -11.66
C ALA A 162 14.77 -12.79 -10.42
N GLN A 163 13.82 -12.69 -9.50
CA GLN A 163 13.75 -13.54 -8.32
C GLN A 163 13.57 -15.02 -8.66
N SER A 164 12.77 -15.34 -9.70
CA SER A 164 12.64 -16.71 -10.21
C SER A 164 13.99 -17.26 -10.68
N VAL A 165 14.73 -16.50 -11.50
CA VAL A 165 16.05 -16.91 -12.01
C VAL A 165 17.04 -17.12 -10.87
N ILE A 166 17.04 -16.25 -9.86
CA ILE A 166 17.88 -16.39 -8.67
C ILE A 166 17.52 -17.67 -7.91
N THR A 167 16.23 -17.92 -7.71
CA THR A 167 15.73 -19.10 -7.00
C THR A 167 16.12 -20.39 -7.74
N ASP A 168 15.96 -20.41 -9.06
CA ASP A 168 16.36 -21.55 -9.91
C ASP A 168 17.87 -21.80 -9.81
N SER A 169 18.69 -20.74 -9.82
CA SER A 169 20.14 -20.85 -9.65
C SER A 169 20.52 -21.43 -8.29
N TYR A 170 19.88 -20.99 -7.20
CA TYR A 170 20.10 -21.56 -5.87
C TYR A 170 19.65 -23.02 -5.78
N TYR A 171 18.53 -23.37 -6.40
CA TYR A 171 18.04 -24.75 -6.46
C TYR A 171 19.03 -25.67 -7.20
N GLN A 172 19.58 -25.23 -8.34
CA GLN A 172 20.62 -25.98 -9.05
C GLN A 172 21.90 -26.13 -8.22
N LYS A 173 22.34 -25.08 -7.52
CA LYS A 173 23.49 -25.16 -6.60
C LYS A 173 23.26 -26.14 -5.45
N GLN A 174 22.04 -26.14 -4.89
CA GLN A 174 21.67 -27.10 -3.85
C GLN A 174 21.70 -28.53 -4.37
N GLN A 175 21.15 -28.81 -5.56
CA GLN A 175 21.23 -30.12 -6.19
C GLN A 175 22.67 -30.55 -6.51
N SER A 176 23.58 -29.63 -6.83
CA SER A 176 24.98 -29.98 -7.08
C SER A 176 25.73 -30.44 -5.81
N ILE A 177 25.29 -30.00 -4.62
CA ILE A 177 25.96 -30.33 -3.34
C ILE A 177 25.24 -31.47 -2.62
N ALA A 178 23.92 -31.41 -2.58
CA ALA A 178 23.05 -32.31 -1.83
C ALA A 178 22.14 -33.15 -2.73
N GLY A 179 22.35 -33.11 -4.05
CA GLY A 179 21.64 -34.00 -4.98
C GLY A 179 22.21 -35.41 -4.90
N VAL A 180 21.31 -36.39 -4.99
CA VAL A 180 21.64 -37.81 -5.03
C VAL A 180 21.61 -38.25 -6.48
N ASN A 181 22.70 -38.85 -6.96
CA ASN A 181 22.74 -39.49 -8.27
C ASN A 181 22.47 -40.99 -8.11
N LEU A 182 21.29 -41.46 -8.55
CA LEU A 182 20.87 -42.85 -8.37
C LEU A 182 21.80 -43.85 -9.06
N ASP A 183 22.45 -43.47 -10.17
CA ASP A 183 23.40 -44.35 -10.86
C ASP A 183 24.68 -44.54 -10.04
N GLU A 184 25.14 -43.48 -9.37
CA GLU A 184 26.33 -43.51 -8.52
C GLU A 184 26.05 -44.25 -7.20
N GLU A 185 24.88 -44.01 -6.60
CA GLU A 185 24.40 -44.79 -5.45
C GLU A 185 24.20 -46.27 -5.82
N TYR A 186 23.72 -46.59 -7.02
CA TYR A 186 23.56 -47.98 -7.48
C TYR A 186 24.91 -48.68 -7.69
N LEU A 187 25.89 -47.98 -8.27
CA LEU A 187 27.26 -48.48 -8.39
C LEU A 187 27.89 -48.70 -7.01
N GLU A 188 27.72 -47.75 -6.09
CA GLU A 188 28.25 -47.89 -4.73
C GLU A 188 27.55 -49.01 -3.96
N MET A 189 26.23 -49.15 -4.09
CA MET A 189 25.48 -50.28 -3.55
C MET A 189 25.96 -51.62 -4.12
N THR A 190 26.19 -51.70 -5.43
CA THR A 190 26.72 -52.90 -6.09
C THR A 190 28.11 -53.23 -5.57
N ARG A 191 28.99 -52.22 -5.45
CA ARG A 191 30.33 -52.36 -4.85
C ARG A 191 30.25 -52.84 -3.40
N MET A 192 29.33 -52.30 -2.60
CA MET A 192 29.12 -52.72 -1.21
C MET A 192 28.62 -54.16 -1.13
N GLN A 193 27.75 -54.59 -2.05
CA GLN A 193 27.33 -55.98 -2.20
C GLN A 193 28.50 -56.90 -2.58
N GLU A 194 29.35 -56.49 -3.54
CA GLU A 194 30.55 -57.24 -3.92
C GLU A 194 31.55 -57.38 -2.77
N PHE A 195 31.82 -56.30 -2.02
CA PHE A 195 32.67 -56.35 -0.83
C PHE A 195 32.09 -57.27 0.24
N TYR A 196 30.77 -57.24 0.46
CA TYR A 196 30.11 -58.12 1.41
C TYR A 196 30.27 -59.59 1.00
N MET A 197 30.05 -59.93 -0.28
CA MET A 197 30.26 -61.29 -0.80
C MET A 197 31.73 -61.72 -0.74
N SER A 198 32.67 -60.80 -1.00
CA SER A 198 34.11 -61.07 -0.90
C SER A 198 34.53 -61.33 0.54
N ASN A 199 34.08 -60.51 1.49
CA ASN A 199 34.32 -60.71 2.92
C ASN A 199 33.68 -62.02 3.41
N ALA A 200 32.48 -62.37 2.93
CA ALA A 200 31.86 -63.66 3.23
C ALA A 200 32.70 -64.84 2.69
N LYS A 201 33.28 -64.73 1.49
CA LYS A 201 34.22 -65.72 0.95
C LYS A 201 35.50 -65.82 1.78
N VAL A 202 36.06 -64.71 2.26
CA VAL A 202 37.23 -64.73 3.16
C VAL A 202 36.90 -65.47 4.46
N VAL A 203 35.73 -65.23 5.04
CA VAL A 203 35.26 -65.96 6.24
C VAL A 203 35.08 -67.46 5.93
N GLN A 204 34.54 -67.81 4.77
CA GLN A 204 34.42 -69.22 4.34
C GLN A 204 35.78 -69.90 4.19
N VAL A 205 36.77 -69.21 3.59
CA VAL A 205 38.14 -69.73 3.46
C VAL A 205 38.79 -69.86 4.83
N ALA A 206 38.60 -68.90 5.73
CA ALA A 206 39.08 -68.98 7.11
C ALA A 206 38.46 -70.18 7.87
N ASN A 207 37.15 -70.42 7.71
CA ASN A 207 36.49 -71.60 8.28
C ASN A 207 37.04 -72.90 7.68
N SER A 208 37.29 -72.95 6.36
CA SER A 208 37.87 -74.13 5.70
C SER A 208 39.31 -74.42 6.16
N LEU A 209 40.13 -73.37 6.33
CA LEU A 209 41.48 -73.50 6.89
C LEU A 209 41.42 -73.95 8.36
N PHE A 210 40.49 -73.40 9.13
CA PHE A 210 40.25 -73.80 10.52
C PHE A 210 39.85 -75.28 10.62
N GLU A 211 38.89 -75.74 9.81
CA GLU A 211 38.50 -77.15 9.74
C GLU A 211 39.66 -78.06 9.29
N THR A 212 40.47 -77.60 8.33
CA THR A 212 41.65 -78.37 7.87
C THR A 212 42.68 -78.51 8.97
N LEU A 213 42.95 -77.45 9.75
CA LEU A 213 43.83 -77.50 10.92
C LEU A 213 43.24 -78.40 12.02
N MET A 214 41.93 -78.31 12.28
CA MET A 214 41.22 -79.16 13.25
C MET A 214 41.17 -80.64 12.88
N ARG A 215 41.34 -81.00 11.61
CA ARG A 215 41.36 -82.40 11.14
C ARG A 215 42.76 -83.04 11.17
N ILE A 216 43.82 -82.21 11.25
CA ILE A 216 45.21 -82.67 11.30
C ILE A 216 45.65 -83.00 12.73
N PHE A 217 44.97 -82.44 13.74
CA PHE A 217 45.09 -82.82 15.15
C PHE A 217 43.96 -83.79 15.56
#